data_AF-A0A6N7KSU5-F1
#
_entry.id   AF-A0A6N7KSU5-F1
#
_cell.length_a   1.000
_cell.length_b   1.000
_cell.length_c   1.000
_cell.angle_alpha   90.00
_cell.angle_beta   90.00
_cell.angle_gamma   90.00
#
_symmetry.space_group_name_H-M   'P 1'
#
loop_
_entity.id
_entity.type
_entity.pdbx_description
1 polymer ?
#
loop_
_entity_poly.entity_id
_entity_poly.type
_entity_poly.pdbx_seq_one_letter_code
_entity_poly.pdbx_strand_id
1 'polypeptide(L)'
;MTDLSPMPELTGQDTALLILVAAGASHDTIARDATLALKPHEVGDAIEALLAKTCTRTVLHLAAWATAYRIVTDTAEPCAALAIAPRLTPRLLQILRGWAGGRSTPELTADFGLSPTTMRTYTKTLLSELGVHSQVQASVTGVLTGLTLLSDIDSAWPARPLRRTAQPSGLAA
;
A
#
# COMPACT_ATOMS: atom_id res chain seq x y z
N MET A 1 -2.87 13.23 18.93
CA MET A 1 -3.97 12.27 19.06
C MET A 1 -4.40 11.86 17.68
N THR A 2 -4.11 10.61 17.33
CA THR A 2 -4.28 10.06 15.98
C THR A 2 -5.76 9.84 15.72
N ASP A 3 -6.29 10.52 14.70
CA ASP A 3 -7.69 10.51 14.25
C ASP A 3 -8.01 9.27 13.39
N LEU A 4 -7.38 8.14 13.73
CA LEU A 4 -7.53 6.87 13.03
C LEU A 4 -8.26 5.91 13.97
N SER A 5 -8.94 4.91 13.40
CA SER A 5 -9.49 3.78 14.16
C SER A 5 -8.42 3.19 15.09
N PRO A 6 -8.79 2.65 16.26
CA PRO A 6 -7.82 2.01 17.14
C PRO A 6 -7.12 0.87 16.40
N MET A 7 -5.79 0.78 16.56
CA MET A 7 -4.99 -0.24 15.91
C MET A 7 -5.36 -1.62 16.48
N PRO A 8 -5.61 -2.64 15.64
CA PRO A 8 -5.80 -4.00 16.12
C PRO A 8 -4.51 -4.53 16.78
N GLU A 9 -4.64 -5.53 17.65
CA GLU A 9 -3.48 -6.18 18.25
C GLU A 9 -2.72 -6.99 17.18
N LEU A 10 -1.57 -6.46 16.76
CA LEU A 10 -0.65 -7.14 15.85
C LEU A 10 0.51 -7.75 16.64
N THR A 11 0.78 -9.02 16.39
CA THR A 11 1.97 -9.70 16.91
C THR A 11 3.23 -9.23 16.16
N GLY A 12 4.41 -9.56 16.70
CA GLY A 12 5.66 -9.35 15.99
C GLY A 12 5.69 -10.06 14.63
N GLN A 13 5.10 -11.25 14.55
CA GLN A 13 4.96 -12.02 13.31
C GLN A 13 4.03 -11.34 12.30
N ASP A 14 2.88 -10.82 12.75
CA ASP A 14 1.96 -10.05 11.89
C ASP A 14 2.67 -8.82 11.28
N THR A 15 3.44 -8.11 12.11
CA THR A 15 4.16 -6.90 11.70
C THR A 15 5.25 -7.24 10.68
N ALA A 16 6.02 -8.31 10.91
CA ALA A 16 7.04 -8.77 9.97
C ALA A 16 6.43 -9.19 8.62
N LEU A 17 5.32 -9.94 8.65
CA LEU A 17 4.62 -10.39 7.44
C LEU A 17 4.10 -9.18 6.66
N LEU A 18 3.51 -8.22 7.37
CA LEU A 18 2.98 -7.00 6.80
C LEU A 18 4.08 -6.17 6.10
N ILE A 19 5.26 -6.05 6.71
CA ILE A 19 6.40 -5.33 6.11
C ILE A 19 6.85 -6.02 4.81
N LEU A 20 6.97 -7.35 4.81
CA LEU A 20 7.36 -8.11 3.62
C LEU A 20 6.32 -8.03 2.51
N VAL A 21 5.04 -8.12 2.86
CA VAL A 21 3.93 -7.92 1.90
C VAL A 21 3.99 -6.53 1.31
N ALA A 22 4.17 -5.48 2.13
CA ALA A 22 4.26 -4.10 1.68
C ALA A 22 5.52 -3.80 0.83
N ALA A 23 6.61 -4.55 1.06
CA ALA A 23 7.79 -4.53 0.19
C ALA A 23 7.54 -5.17 -1.19
N GLY A 24 6.44 -5.92 -1.36
CA GLY A 24 6.13 -6.68 -2.57
C GLY A 24 6.85 -8.01 -2.63
N ALA A 25 7.23 -8.59 -1.48
CA ALA A 25 7.90 -9.88 -1.42
C ALA A 25 7.02 -11.01 -1.99
N SER A 26 7.67 -11.95 -2.68
CA SER A 26 7.00 -13.17 -3.16
C SER A 26 6.69 -14.13 -2.00
N HIS A 27 5.76 -15.08 -2.20
CA HIS A 27 5.47 -16.09 -1.17
C HIS A 27 6.71 -16.91 -0.79
N ASP A 28 7.60 -17.21 -1.75
CA ASP A 28 8.86 -17.90 -1.48
C ASP A 28 9.77 -17.06 -0.58
N THR A 29 9.92 -15.77 -0.90
CA THR A 29 10.70 -14.83 -0.09
C THR A 29 10.13 -14.70 1.32
N ILE A 30 8.81 -14.57 1.45
CA ILE A 30 8.11 -14.49 2.74
C ILE A 30 8.36 -15.76 3.57
N ALA A 31 8.20 -16.95 2.97
CA ALA A 31 8.41 -18.22 3.68
C ALA A 31 9.86 -18.45 4.13
N ARG A 32 10.83 -17.77 3.52
CA ARG A 32 12.24 -17.87 3.91
C ARG A 32 12.61 -16.94 5.07
N ASP A 33 11.70 -16.06 5.47
CA ASP A 33 11.93 -15.17 6.60
C ASP A 33 11.84 -15.96 7.93
N ALA A 34 12.96 -15.98 8.65
CA ALA A 34 13.08 -16.75 9.89
C ALA A 34 12.19 -16.21 11.02
N THR A 35 11.74 -14.96 10.96
CA THR A 35 10.84 -14.37 11.98
C THR A 35 9.41 -14.87 11.84
N LEU A 36 9.03 -15.31 10.63
CA LEU A 36 7.68 -15.77 10.35
C LEU A 36 7.46 -17.24 10.71
N ALA A 37 8.51 -18.05 10.63
CA ALA A 37 8.43 -19.49 10.85
C ALA A 37 7.32 -20.19 10.02
N LEU A 38 7.04 -19.67 8.82
CA LEU A 38 6.01 -20.17 7.90
C LEU A 38 6.63 -21.04 6.80
N LYS A 39 5.88 -22.05 6.35
CA LYS A 39 6.16 -22.78 5.12
C LYS A 39 5.52 -22.07 3.92
N PRO A 40 6.01 -22.30 2.68
CA PRO A 40 5.48 -21.63 1.47
C PRO A 40 3.97 -21.75 1.27
N HIS A 41 3.35 -22.87 1.65
CA HIS A 41 1.90 -23.06 1.51
C HIS A 41 1.09 -22.38 2.61
N GLU A 42 1.70 -22.05 3.75
CA GLU A 42 1.05 -21.38 4.89
C GLU A 42 1.01 -19.86 4.72
N VAL A 43 1.80 -19.31 3.79
CA VAL A 43 1.87 -17.86 3.54
C VAL A 43 0.51 -17.29 3.10
N GLY A 44 -0.24 -18.03 2.28
CA GLY A 44 -1.57 -17.59 1.84
C GLY A 44 -2.52 -17.43 3.02
N ASP A 45 -2.63 -18.47 3.85
CA ASP A 45 -3.49 -18.48 5.04
C ASP A 45 -3.07 -17.40 6.05
N ALA A 46 -1.77 -17.16 6.21
CA ALA A 46 -1.25 -16.11 7.08
C ALA A 46 -1.61 -14.71 6.56
N ILE A 47 -1.55 -14.47 5.26
CA ILE A 47 -2.01 -13.23 4.63
C ILE A 47 -3.52 -13.07 4.83
N GLU A 48 -4.32 -14.12 4.61
CA GLU A 48 -5.77 -14.07 4.81
C GLU A 48 -6.15 -13.75 6.26
N ALA A 49 -5.47 -14.38 7.23
CA ALA A 49 -5.65 -14.08 8.65
C ALA A 49 -5.30 -12.62 8.99
N LEU A 50 -4.25 -12.08 8.37
CA LEU A 50 -3.85 -10.68 8.55
C LEU A 50 -4.84 -9.70 7.91
N LEU A 51 -5.38 -10.01 6.74
CA LEU A 51 -6.44 -9.23 6.09
C LEU A 51 -7.69 -9.18 6.99
N ALA A 52 -8.10 -10.33 7.57
CA ALA A 52 -9.22 -10.39 8.48
C ALA A 52 -8.97 -9.58 9.77
N LYS A 53 -7.79 -9.71 10.37
CA LYS A 53 -7.40 -8.98 11.60
C LYS A 53 -7.36 -7.46 11.42
N THR A 54 -7.00 -7.00 10.22
CA THR A 54 -6.90 -5.57 9.89
C THR A 54 -8.17 -5.02 9.24
N CYS A 55 -9.19 -5.86 9.02
CA CYS A 55 -10.39 -5.54 8.25
C CYS A 55 -10.08 -4.99 6.85
N THR A 56 -8.97 -5.41 6.24
CA THR A 56 -8.58 -5.03 4.88
C THR A 56 -8.99 -6.11 3.88
N ARG A 57 -9.18 -5.71 2.62
CA ARG A 57 -9.78 -6.58 1.58
C ARG A 57 -8.76 -7.21 0.63
N THR A 58 -7.60 -6.57 0.47
CA THR A 58 -6.55 -6.97 -0.47
C THR A 58 -5.19 -6.64 0.11
N VAL A 59 -4.13 -7.27 -0.38
CA VAL A 59 -2.75 -6.93 -0.01
C VAL A 59 -2.38 -5.48 -0.34
N LEU A 60 -3.02 -4.88 -1.35
CA LEU A 60 -2.83 -3.48 -1.73
C LEU A 60 -3.42 -2.54 -0.67
N HIS A 61 -4.62 -2.85 -0.19
CA HIS A 61 -5.27 -2.14 0.91
C HIS A 61 -4.48 -2.30 2.20
N LEU A 62 -4.05 -3.53 2.52
CA LEU A 62 -3.22 -3.80 3.70
C LEU A 62 -1.94 -2.97 3.70
N ALA A 63 -1.26 -2.84 2.56
CA ALA A 63 -0.06 -2.04 2.44
C ALA A 63 -0.33 -0.53 2.65
N ALA A 64 -1.43 -0.01 2.11
CA ALA A 64 -1.84 1.38 2.33
C ALA A 64 -2.19 1.64 3.80
N TRP A 65 -2.98 0.74 4.41
CA TRP A 65 -3.37 0.75 5.81
C TRP A 65 -2.14 0.76 6.74
N ALA A 66 -1.20 -0.16 6.50
CA ALA A 66 0.05 -0.25 7.24
C ALA A 66 0.88 1.05 7.20
N THR A 67 0.90 1.68 6.02
CA THR A 67 1.62 2.94 5.80
C THR A 67 0.95 4.08 6.56
N ALA A 68 -0.39 4.12 6.59
CA ALA A 68 -1.14 5.10 7.36
C ALA A 68 -0.88 5.01 8.87
N TYR A 69 -0.75 3.79 9.41
CA TYR A 69 -0.34 3.54 10.80
C TYR A 69 1.17 3.70 11.05
N ARG A 70 1.96 4.06 10.04
CA ARG A 70 3.42 4.21 10.13
C ARG A 70 4.18 2.93 10.50
N ILE A 71 3.58 1.76 10.23
CA ILE A 71 4.27 0.48 10.32
C ILE A 71 5.26 0.36 9.16
N VAL A 72 4.83 0.79 7.98
CA VAL A 72 5.66 0.93 6.78
C VAL A 72 5.92 2.41 6.56
N THR A 73 7.17 2.82 6.57
CA THR A 73 7.56 4.24 6.45
C THR A 73 8.32 4.56 5.18
N ASP A 74 8.76 3.54 4.45
CA ASP A 74 9.53 3.67 3.22
C ASP A 74 9.15 2.57 2.24
N THR A 75 9.50 2.75 0.98
CA THR A 75 9.47 1.69 -0.03
C THR A 75 10.78 0.91 0.01
N ALA A 76 10.72 -0.40 -0.24
CA ALA A 76 11.92 -1.25 -0.23
C ALA A 76 13.03 -0.76 -1.18
N GLU A 77 12.63 -0.11 -2.27
CA GLU A 77 13.53 0.60 -3.18
C GLU A 77 13.09 2.08 -3.28
N PRO A 78 14.04 3.03 -3.26
CA PRO A 78 13.71 4.44 -3.41
C PRO A 78 13.03 4.70 -4.76
N CYS A 79 11.81 5.24 -4.75
CA CYS A 79 11.10 5.59 -5.98
C CYS A 79 11.08 7.09 -6.24
N ALA A 80 11.10 7.49 -7.51
CA ALA A 80 11.15 8.91 -7.91
C ALA A 80 10.01 9.75 -7.31
N ALA A 81 8.82 9.15 -7.14
CA ALA A 81 7.66 9.82 -6.57
C ALA A 81 7.84 10.28 -5.12
N LEU A 82 8.72 9.65 -4.32
CA LEU A 82 9.00 10.08 -2.95
C LEU A 82 9.80 11.39 -2.91
N ALA A 83 10.65 11.63 -3.92
CA ALA A 83 11.37 12.90 -4.06
C ALA A 83 10.42 14.02 -4.53
N ILE A 84 9.70 13.77 -5.63
CA ILE A 84 8.75 14.73 -6.21
C ILE A 84 7.49 13.95 -6.61
N ALA A 85 6.36 14.24 -5.95
CA ALA A 85 5.11 13.58 -6.26
C ALA A 85 4.67 13.89 -7.72
N PRO A 86 4.43 12.87 -8.56
CA PRO A 86 4.03 13.10 -9.95
C PRO A 86 2.60 13.62 -10.04
N ARG A 87 2.30 14.34 -11.12
CA ARG A 87 0.92 14.72 -11.46
C ARG A 87 0.25 13.59 -12.23
N LEU A 88 -0.40 12.68 -11.50
CA LEU A 88 -1.18 11.62 -12.11
C LEU A 88 -2.42 12.18 -12.83
N THR A 89 -2.78 11.56 -13.95
CA THR A 89 -4.08 11.84 -14.59
C THR A 89 -5.23 11.42 -13.66
N PRO A 90 -6.44 12.00 -13.80
CA PRO A 90 -7.57 11.65 -12.95
C PRO A 90 -7.86 10.15 -12.89
N ARG A 91 -7.72 9.45 -14.03
CA ARG A 91 -7.97 8.00 -14.10
C ARG A 91 -6.92 7.19 -13.35
N LEU A 92 -5.64 7.55 -13.47
CA LEU A 92 -4.56 6.88 -12.75
C LEU A 92 -4.70 7.07 -11.23
N LEU A 93 -5.10 8.29 -10.81
CA LEU A 93 -5.37 8.59 -9.42
C LEU A 93 -6.56 7.78 -8.87
N GLN A 94 -7.63 7.63 -9.66
CA GLN A 94 -8.79 6.79 -9.29
C GLN A 94 -8.39 5.32 -9.11
N ILE A 95 -7.55 4.78 -9.99
CA ILE A 95 -7.04 3.40 -9.86
C ILE A 95 -6.19 3.24 -8.59
N LEU A 96 -5.25 4.17 -8.37
CA LEU A 96 -4.38 4.16 -7.19
C LEU A 96 -5.19 4.19 -5.89
N ARG A 97 -6.14 5.12 -5.78
CA ARG A 97 -7.02 5.24 -4.60
C ARG A 97 -7.94 4.04 -4.43
N GLY A 98 -8.45 3.48 -5.54
CA GLY A 98 -9.23 2.26 -5.53
C GLY A 98 -8.47 1.07 -4.95
N TRP A 99 -7.21 0.88 -5.33
CA TRP A 99 -6.35 -0.15 -4.74
C TRP A 99 -6.11 0.07 -3.25
N ALA A 100 -5.80 1.31 -2.86
CA ALA A 100 -5.59 1.66 -1.45
C ALA A 100 -6.85 1.44 -0.60
N GLY A 101 -8.05 1.63 -1.17
CA GLY A 101 -9.34 1.34 -0.53
C GLY A 101 -9.83 -0.11 -0.68
N GLY A 102 -8.98 -1.02 -1.17
CA GLY A 102 -9.30 -2.44 -1.24
C GLY A 102 -10.20 -2.89 -2.38
N ARG A 103 -10.29 -2.12 -3.45
CA ARG A 103 -10.79 -2.62 -4.73
C ARG A 103 -9.71 -3.44 -5.41
N SER A 104 -10.08 -4.63 -5.85
CA SER A 104 -9.25 -5.49 -6.69
C SER A 104 -9.19 -4.96 -8.12
N THR A 105 -8.14 -5.34 -8.86
CA THR A 105 -8.00 -4.98 -10.27
C THR A 105 -9.19 -5.41 -11.13
N PRO A 106 -9.78 -6.62 -10.96
CA PRO A 106 -11.01 -7.00 -11.65
C PRO A 106 -12.22 -6.13 -11.30
N GLU A 107 -12.42 -5.79 -10.02
CA GLU A 107 -13.51 -4.89 -9.60
C GLU A 107 -13.35 -3.51 -10.25
N LEU A 108 -12.16 -2.90 -10.18
CA LEU A 108 -11.91 -1.61 -10.83
C LEU A 108 -12.07 -1.65 -12.34
N THR A 109 -11.73 -2.78 -12.97
CA THR A 109 -11.91 -2.96 -14.42
C THR A 109 -13.39 -2.93 -14.78
N ALA A 110 -14.22 -3.64 -14.01
CA ALA A 110 -15.67 -3.65 -14.18
C ALA A 110 -16.28 -2.27 -13.88
N ASP A 111 -15.92 -1.65 -12.74
CA ASP A 111 -16.44 -0.36 -12.30
C ASP A 111 -16.16 0.76 -13.31
N PHE A 112 -15.03 0.68 -14.02
CA PHE A 112 -14.64 1.65 -15.04
C PHE A 112 -15.07 1.28 -16.46
N GLY A 113 -15.72 0.13 -16.68
CA GLY A 113 -16.11 -0.35 -18.02
C GLY A 113 -14.91 -0.58 -18.94
N LEU A 114 -13.77 -1.00 -18.39
CA LEU A 114 -12.52 -1.20 -19.13
C LEU A 114 -12.37 -2.65 -19.58
N SER A 115 -11.58 -2.87 -20.63
CA SER A 115 -11.08 -4.22 -20.92
C SER A 115 -9.91 -4.56 -19.98
N PRO A 116 -9.65 -5.86 -19.70
CA PRO A 116 -8.47 -6.28 -18.94
C PRO A 116 -7.15 -5.77 -19.55
N THR A 117 -7.07 -5.72 -20.88
CA THR A 117 -5.91 -5.17 -21.60
C THR A 117 -5.73 -3.69 -21.32
N THR A 118 -6.82 -2.91 -21.32
CA THR A 118 -6.80 -1.48 -21.02
C THR A 118 -6.39 -1.23 -19.56
N MET A 119 -6.92 -2.01 -18.62
CA MET A 119 -6.51 -1.94 -17.20
C MET A 119 -5.03 -2.27 -17.03
N ARG A 120 -4.50 -3.26 -17.76
CA ARG A 120 -3.07 -3.58 -17.74
C ARG A 120 -2.22 -2.41 -18.26
N THR A 121 -2.67 -1.71 -19.30
CA THR A 121 -1.99 -0.50 -19.79
C THR A 121 -1.99 0.59 -18.73
N TYR A 122 -3.14 0.89 -18.12
CA TYR A 122 -3.19 1.87 -17.02
C TYR A 122 -2.30 1.48 -15.84
N THR A 123 -2.28 0.20 -15.48
CA THR A 123 -1.40 -0.32 -14.42
C THR A 123 0.07 -0.05 -14.76
N LYS A 124 0.52 -0.41 -15.96
CA LYS A 124 1.92 -0.14 -16.39
C LYS A 124 2.26 1.35 -16.36
N THR A 125 1.37 2.20 -16.87
CA THR A 125 1.58 3.65 -16.84
C THR A 125 1.65 4.16 -15.40
N LEU A 126 0.73 3.74 -14.52
CA LEU A 126 0.75 4.14 -13.11
C LEU A 126 2.06 3.76 -12.42
N LEU A 127 2.52 2.51 -12.59
CA LEU A 127 3.77 2.05 -11.99
C LEU A 127 4.98 2.85 -12.52
N SER A 128 5.00 3.13 -13.83
CA SER A 128 6.06 3.92 -14.47
C SER A 128 6.10 5.37 -13.97
N GLU A 129 4.94 6.03 -13.86
CA GLU A 129 4.83 7.41 -13.38
C GLU A 129 5.23 7.54 -11.91
N LEU A 130 4.95 6.51 -11.10
CA LEU A 130 5.37 6.47 -9.70
C LEU A 130 6.84 6.03 -9.52
N GLY A 131 7.44 5.42 -10.54
CA GLY A 131 8.78 4.84 -10.48
C GLY A 131 8.88 3.60 -9.58
N VAL A 132 7.84 2.76 -9.56
CA VAL A 132 7.74 1.55 -8.72
C VAL A 132 7.56 0.30 -9.58
N HIS A 133 7.76 -0.88 -8.98
CA HIS A 133 7.76 -2.16 -9.70
C HIS A 133 6.55 -3.05 -9.41
N SER A 134 5.73 -2.69 -8.42
CA SER A 134 4.53 -3.46 -8.08
C SER A 134 3.35 -2.58 -7.65
N GLN A 135 2.13 -3.13 -7.76
CA GLN A 135 0.91 -2.46 -7.30
C GLN A 135 0.92 -2.25 -5.78
N VAL A 136 1.55 -3.16 -5.03
CA VAL A 136 1.71 -3.04 -3.58
C VAL A 136 2.57 -1.81 -3.26
N GLN A 137 3.75 -1.69 -3.90
CA GLN A 137 4.61 -0.53 -3.77
C GLN A 137 3.86 0.76 -4.18
N ALA A 138 3.07 0.72 -5.26
CA ALA A 138 2.27 1.87 -5.66
C ALA A 138 1.31 2.34 -4.55
N SER A 139 0.69 1.41 -3.83
CA SER A 139 -0.23 1.71 -2.72
C SER A 139 0.52 2.37 -1.56
N VAL A 140 1.70 1.86 -1.19
CA VAL A 140 2.60 2.47 -0.19
C VAL A 140 3.00 3.88 -0.62
N THR A 141 3.54 4.03 -1.83
CA THR A 141 3.95 5.32 -2.40
C THR A 141 2.81 6.31 -2.44
N GLY A 142 1.60 5.88 -2.81
CA GLY A 142 0.41 6.73 -2.85
C GLY A 142 0.09 7.37 -1.51
N VAL A 143 0.26 6.62 -0.41
CA VAL A 143 0.07 7.13 0.96
C VAL A 143 1.22 8.05 1.38
N LEU A 144 2.47 7.65 1.16
CA LEU A 144 3.65 8.43 1.56
C LEU A 144 3.78 9.77 0.84
N THR A 145 3.30 9.84 -0.40
CA THR A 145 3.30 11.06 -1.24
C THR A 145 2.06 11.94 -1.05
N GLY A 146 1.03 11.44 -0.35
CA GLY A 146 -0.24 12.15 -0.16
C GLY A 146 -1.17 12.15 -1.38
N LEU A 147 -0.88 11.34 -2.41
CA LEU A 147 -1.79 11.12 -3.55
C LEU A 147 -3.06 10.38 -3.11
N THR A 148 -2.92 9.53 -2.09
CA THR A 148 -4.02 8.82 -1.41
C THR A 148 -4.36 9.53 -0.10
N LEU A 149 -5.64 9.80 0.12
CA LEU A 149 -6.16 10.33 1.38
C LEU A 149 -6.39 9.19 2.37
N LEU A 150 -6.35 9.48 3.67
CA LEU A 150 -6.66 8.48 4.69
C LEU A 150 -8.10 7.95 4.53
N SER A 151 -9.04 8.82 4.14
CA SER A 151 -10.42 8.44 3.82
C SER A 151 -10.57 7.51 2.60
N ASP A 152 -9.59 7.47 1.70
CA ASP A 152 -9.59 6.54 0.56
C ASP A 152 -9.28 5.10 1.02
N ILE A 153 -8.53 4.96 2.12
CA ILE A 153 -8.14 3.68 2.73
C ILE A 153 -9.28 3.17 3.60
N ASP A 154 -9.75 4.00 4.53
CA ASP A 154 -10.90 3.71 5.38
C ASP A 154 -11.79 4.96 5.42
N SER A 155 -13.04 4.82 4.99
CA SER A 155 -14.01 5.92 4.96
C SER A 155 -14.29 6.56 6.33
N ALA A 156 -13.98 5.87 7.43
CA ALA A 156 -14.10 6.41 8.79
C ALA A 156 -12.95 7.37 9.15
N TRP A 157 -11.87 7.42 8.37
CA TRP A 157 -10.71 8.25 8.61
C TRP A 157 -10.84 9.63 7.96
N PRO A 158 -10.09 10.65 8.42
CA PRO A 158 -10.19 12.00 7.90
C PRO A 158 -9.79 12.11 6.41
N ALA A 159 -10.51 12.96 5.66
CA ALA A 159 -10.24 13.22 4.25
C ALA A 159 -9.01 14.14 4.02
N ARG A 160 -7.84 13.68 4.45
CA ARG A 160 -6.56 14.38 4.33
C ARG A 160 -5.42 13.40 4.05
N PRO A 161 -4.31 13.84 3.44
CA PRO A 161 -3.14 13.00 3.28
C PRO A 161 -2.47 12.68 4.62
N LEU A 162 -1.68 11.61 4.65
CA LEU A 162 -0.83 11.29 5.79
C LEU A 162 0.17 12.44 6.01
N ARG A 163 0.18 13.01 7.22
CA ARG A 163 1.10 14.12 7.55
C ARG A 163 2.53 13.64 7.43
N ARG A 164 3.31 14.21 6.50
CA ARG A 164 4.75 13.95 6.41
C ARG A 164 5.38 14.34 7.75
N THR A 165 6.02 13.39 8.42
CA THR A 165 6.90 13.73 9.54
C THR A 165 7.97 14.63 8.96
N ALA A 166 8.06 15.88 9.42
CA ALA A 166 9.09 16.78 8.97
C ALA A 166 10.43 16.10 9.16
N GLN A 167 11.19 15.90 8.07
CA GLN A 167 12.61 15.63 8.17
C GLN A 167 13.20 16.78 9.00
N PRO A 168 14.05 16.55 10.01
CA PRO A 168 14.75 17.64 10.66
C PRO A 168 15.49 18.39 9.55
N SER A 169 15.09 19.63 9.31
CA SER A 169 15.78 20.55 8.42
C SER A 169 17.13 20.88 9.05
N GLY A 170 18.11 19.97 8.90
CA GLY A 170 19.52 20.29 8.95
C GLY A 170 19.99 20.35 7.50
N LEU A 171 20.68 21.36 7.01
CA LEU A 171 21.41 22.45 7.65
C LEU A 171 21.42 23.61 6.65
N ALA A 172 21.07 24.81 7.13
CA ALA A 172 21.49 26.04 6.49
C ALA A 172 22.97 26.27 6.82
N ALA A 173 23.80 26.41 5.78
CA ALA A 173 25.06 27.18 5.68
C ALA A 173 26.02 26.47 4.72
#